data_AF-A0A2N9AP77-F1
#
_entry.id   AF-A0A2N9AP77-F1
#
_cell.length_a   1.000
_cell.length_b   1.000
_cell.length_c   1.000
_cell.angle_alpha   90.00
_cell.angle_beta   90.00
_cell.angle_gamma   90.00
#
_symmetry.space_group_name_H-M   'P 1'
#
loop_
_entity.id
_entity.type
_entity.pdbx_description
1 polymer ?
#
loop_
_entity_poly.entity_id
_entity_poly.type
_entity_poly.pdbx_seq_one_letter_code
_entity_poly.pdbx_strand_id
1 'polypeptide(L)'
;MTIGSPKFLAGAALAFFLLAGSAALAKKVTVVPGDRPISVEIPAAWKVTTIDRGVQARTADEEIYLWFESYKPAQFDTLFGEHNAYFKEQGVKVTGEGQSKEVDFPTYALKVTEYPATYEGKPTVLRYLSVVPKADSQRHLLVSYWASPEGDKKYDAETNQIMNSLAASYDGK
;
A
#
# COMPACT_ATOMS: atom_id res chain seq x y z
N MET A 1 18.68 -74.93 13.13
CA MET A 1 17.29 -75.44 13.18
C MET A 1 16.45 -74.40 13.91
N THR A 2 15.40 -73.91 13.24
CA THR A 2 14.18 -73.19 13.74
C THR A 2 14.38 -71.92 14.58
N ILE A 3 14.19 -70.70 14.03
CA ILE A 3 12.95 -69.94 13.72
C ILE A 3 12.21 -69.42 14.95
N GLY A 4 12.01 -68.10 15.00
CA GLY A 4 10.98 -67.44 15.81
C GLY A 4 11.04 -65.90 15.80
N SER A 5 10.40 -65.26 14.82
CA SER A 5 9.86 -63.88 14.93
C SER A 5 8.33 -64.00 15.19
N PRO A 6 7.51 -62.93 15.39
CA PRO A 6 7.75 -61.49 15.63
C PRO A 6 6.84 -60.89 16.76
N LYS A 7 6.86 -59.55 16.98
CA LYS A 7 5.68 -58.62 16.94
C LYS A 7 5.96 -57.20 17.55
N PHE A 8 5.99 -56.21 16.65
CA PHE A 8 5.33 -54.88 16.62
C PHE A 8 5.39 -53.78 17.73
N LEU A 9 5.83 -52.58 17.25
CA LEU A 9 5.25 -51.21 17.32
C LEU A 9 5.41 -50.30 18.56
N ALA A 10 6.02 -49.14 18.31
CA ALA A 10 5.64 -47.74 18.67
C ALA A 10 6.95 -46.91 18.71
N GLY A 11 7.15 -45.75 18.10
CA GLY A 11 6.28 -44.69 17.61
C GLY A 11 7.04 -43.38 17.89
N ALA A 12 7.89 -42.92 16.96
CA ALA A 12 8.61 -41.65 17.11
C ALA A 12 7.80 -40.53 16.44
N ALA A 13 7.25 -39.65 17.27
CA ALA A 13 6.41 -38.53 16.86
C ALA A 13 7.19 -37.53 16.00
N LEU A 14 6.74 -37.32 14.77
CA LEU A 14 7.11 -36.18 13.95
C LEU A 14 6.33 -34.97 14.48
N ALA A 15 6.99 -34.08 15.20
CA ALA A 15 6.40 -32.82 15.64
C ALA A 15 6.12 -31.93 14.42
N PHE A 16 4.86 -31.87 14.01
CA PHE A 16 4.36 -30.85 13.10
C PHE A 16 4.45 -29.50 13.84
N PHE A 17 5.48 -28.71 13.54
CA PHE A 17 5.45 -27.27 13.84
C PHE A 17 4.37 -26.66 12.95
N LEU A 18 3.14 -26.65 13.45
CA LEU A 18 2.10 -25.75 12.97
C LEU A 18 2.62 -24.33 13.24
N LEU A 19 3.23 -23.70 12.23
CA LEU A 19 3.21 -22.25 12.13
C LEU A 19 1.74 -21.86 12.02
N ALA A 20 1.09 -21.67 13.16
CA ALA A 20 -0.08 -20.84 13.26
C ALA A 20 0.36 -19.44 12.82
N GLY A 21 0.30 -19.19 11.51
CA GLY A 21 0.39 -17.86 10.95
C GLY A 21 -0.66 -17.02 11.66
N SER A 22 -0.19 -16.22 12.61
CA SER A 22 -1.02 -15.21 13.22
C SER A 22 -1.33 -14.26 12.07
N ALA A 23 -2.52 -14.35 11.50
CA ALA A 23 -3.02 -13.35 10.59
C ALA A 23 -3.05 -12.05 11.42
N ALA A 24 -1.98 -11.27 11.33
CA ALA A 24 -1.89 -10.00 12.02
C ALA A 24 -3.03 -9.15 11.45
N LEU A 25 -4.04 -8.90 12.27
CA LEU A 25 -5.25 -8.19 11.84
C LEU A 25 -4.85 -6.84 11.24
N ALA A 26 -5.33 -6.54 10.03
CA ALA A 26 -5.10 -5.23 9.42
C ALA A 26 -5.67 -4.11 10.32
N LYS A 27 -4.94 -3.00 10.41
CA LYS A 27 -5.36 -1.83 11.16
C LYS A 27 -6.13 -0.88 10.24
N LYS A 28 -7.34 -0.50 10.65
CA LYS A 28 -8.11 0.56 9.99
C LYS A 28 -7.50 1.93 10.33
N VAL A 29 -7.21 2.73 9.30
CA VAL A 29 -6.58 4.05 9.40
C VAL A 29 -7.36 5.07 8.60
N THR A 30 -7.78 6.17 9.22
CA THR A 30 -8.45 7.27 8.53
C THR A 30 -7.44 8.10 7.74
N VAL A 31 -7.69 8.26 6.44
CA VAL A 31 -6.83 8.98 5.48
C VAL A 31 -7.44 10.28 4.99
N VAL A 32 -8.77 10.40 5.02
CA VAL A 32 -9.47 11.67 4.81
C VAL A 32 -10.40 11.90 6.01
N PRO A 33 -10.12 12.92 6.85
CA PRO A 33 -11.02 13.27 7.95
C PRO A 33 -12.24 14.03 7.42
N GLY A 34 -13.36 13.93 8.12
CA GLY A 34 -14.61 14.63 7.82
C GLY A 34 -15.83 13.91 8.40
N ASP A 35 -17.02 14.43 8.13
CA ASP A 35 -18.29 13.86 8.61
C ASP A 35 -18.50 12.42 8.12
N ARG A 36 -18.03 12.15 6.91
CA ARG A 36 -17.88 10.80 6.36
C ARG A 36 -16.38 10.53 6.14
N PRO A 37 -15.67 10.00 7.14
CA PRO A 37 -14.22 9.79 7.04
C PRO A 37 -13.91 8.66 6.05
N ILE A 38 -12.89 8.87 5.21
CA ILE A 38 -12.36 7.82 4.34
C ILE A 38 -11.22 7.11 5.07
N SER A 39 -11.23 5.79 5.05
CA SER A 39 -10.24 4.96 5.73
C SER A 39 -9.68 3.88 4.80
N VAL A 40 -8.52 3.35 5.18
CA VAL A 40 -7.88 2.18 4.57
C VAL A 40 -7.56 1.14 5.63
N GLU A 41 -7.52 -0.13 5.25
CA GLU A 41 -7.02 -1.22 6.07
C GLU A 41 -5.57 -1.50 5.69
N ILE A 42 -4.66 -1.30 6.63
CA ILE A 42 -3.22 -1.48 6.43
C ILE A 42 -2.78 -2.73 7.18
N PRO A 43 -2.05 -3.68 6.56
CA PRO A 43 -1.55 -4.87 7.25
C PRO A 43 -0.77 -4.49 8.52
N ALA A 44 -1.01 -5.19 9.63
CA ALA A 44 -0.36 -4.86 10.90
C ALA A 44 1.18 -4.99 10.89
N ALA A 45 1.73 -5.72 9.92
CA ALA A 45 3.17 -5.82 9.70
C ALA A 45 3.78 -4.53 9.10
N TRP A 46 2.97 -3.63 8.54
CA TRP A 46 3.43 -2.37 7.98
C TRP A 46 3.54 -1.32 9.06
N LYS A 47 4.59 -0.50 8.99
CA LYS A 47 4.76 0.65 9.87
C LYS A 47 3.90 1.79 9.36
N VAL A 48 3.07 2.34 10.23
CA VAL A 48 2.23 3.52 9.94
C VAL A 48 2.68 4.70 10.80
N THR A 49 2.93 5.84 10.16
CA THR A 49 3.35 7.09 10.81
C THR A 49 2.40 8.21 10.42
N THR A 50 1.93 8.99 11.38
CA THR A 50 1.14 10.20 11.10
C THR A 50 2.04 11.31 10.55
N ILE A 51 1.54 12.00 9.53
CA ILE A 51 2.19 13.15 8.88
C ILE A 51 1.18 14.30 8.77
N ASP A 52 1.65 15.50 8.42
CA ASP A 52 0.83 16.74 8.46
C ASP A 52 -0.51 16.64 7.72
N ARG A 53 -0.55 15.97 6.56
CA ARG A 53 -1.75 15.83 5.72
C ARG A 53 -2.36 14.44 5.71
N GLY A 54 -1.90 13.52 6.57
CA GLY A 54 -2.45 12.17 6.65
C GLY A 54 -1.49 11.17 7.26
N VAL A 55 -1.19 10.10 6.53
CA VAL A 55 -0.32 9.01 7.02
C VAL A 55 0.66 8.52 5.97
N GLN A 56 1.85 8.11 6.42
CA GLN A 56 2.76 7.26 5.65
C GLN A 56 2.63 5.82 6.15
N ALA A 57 2.52 4.88 5.24
CA ALA A 57 2.63 3.45 5.50
C ALA A 57 3.84 2.87 4.75
N ARG A 58 4.60 1.98 5.38
CA ARG A 58 5.73 1.32 4.72
C ARG A 58 5.91 -0.11 5.19
N THR A 59 6.47 -0.94 4.32
CA THR A 59 6.87 -2.30 4.69
C THR A 59 8.05 -2.28 5.67
N ALA A 60 8.21 -3.35 6.44
CA ALA A 60 9.28 -3.46 7.43
C ALA A 60 10.69 -3.52 6.79
N ASP A 61 10.77 -4.06 5.57
CA ASP A 61 11.98 -4.12 4.76
C ASP A 61 12.20 -2.88 3.88
N GLU A 62 11.32 -1.88 4.00
CA GLU A 62 11.44 -0.59 3.30
C GLU A 62 11.40 -0.70 1.77
N GLU A 63 10.83 -1.79 1.25
CA GLU A 63 10.64 -2.02 -0.17
C GLU A 63 9.43 -1.27 -0.76
N ILE A 64 8.45 -0.87 0.07
CA ILE A 64 7.31 -0.04 -0.33
C ILE A 64 7.09 1.09 0.67
N TYR A 65 6.81 2.28 0.13
CA TYR A 65 6.29 3.44 0.82
C TYR A 65 5.00 3.94 0.16
N LEU A 66 3.99 4.20 0.98
CA LEU A 66 2.72 4.81 0.62
C LEU A 66 2.51 6.06 1.46
N TRP A 67 2.16 7.18 0.82
CA TRP A 67 1.68 8.38 1.51
C TRP A 67 0.22 8.58 1.13
N PHE A 68 -0.64 8.69 2.13
CA PHE A 68 -2.05 9.01 1.95
C PHE A 68 -2.28 10.42 2.49
N GLU A 69 -2.44 11.38 1.58
CA GLU A 69 -2.52 12.79 1.96
C GLU A 69 -3.80 13.45 1.47
N SER A 70 -4.60 13.90 2.42
CA SER A 70 -5.84 14.59 2.16
C SER A 70 -5.59 16.06 1.90
N TYR A 71 -6.19 16.62 0.86
CA TYR A 71 -5.93 18.00 0.43
C TYR A 71 -7.20 18.69 -0.11
N LYS A 72 -7.21 20.02 -0.06
CA LYS A 72 -8.18 20.84 -0.82
C LYS A 72 -7.64 21.07 -2.23
N PRO A 73 -8.48 21.19 -3.28
CA PRO A 73 -8.04 21.35 -4.67
C PRO A 73 -6.93 22.39 -4.87
N ALA A 74 -7.05 23.57 -4.23
CA ALA A 74 -6.07 24.65 -4.31
C ALA A 74 -4.68 24.32 -3.73
N GLN A 75 -4.53 23.20 -3.03
CA GLN A 75 -3.27 22.74 -2.42
C GLN A 75 -2.54 21.70 -3.28
N PHE A 76 -3.13 21.25 -4.39
CA PHE A 76 -2.60 20.14 -5.19
C PHE A 76 -1.17 20.42 -5.68
N ASP A 77 -0.93 21.56 -6.32
CA ASP A 77 0.37 21.87 -6.90
C ASP A 77 1.48 21.94 -5.84
N THR A 78 1.15 22.48 -4.66
CA THR A 78 2.07 22.52 -3.52
C THR A 78 2.39 21.11 -3.03
N LEU A 79 1.36 20.28 -2.76
CA LEU A 79 1.53 18.91 -2.28
C LEU A 79 2.33 18.05 -3.28
N PHE A 80 1.97 18.14 -4.56
CA PHE A 80 2.67 17.40 -5.61
C PHE A 80 4.13 17.86 -5.75
N GLY A 81 4.38 19.17 -5.64
CA GLY A 81 5.73 19.74 -5.61
C GLY A 81 6.57 19.25 -4.45
N GLU A 82 6.01 19.18 -3.24
CA GLU A 82 6.67 18.67 -2.03
C GLU A 82 7.09 17.20 -2.18
N HIS A 83 6.22 16.34 -2.72
CA HIS A 83 6.56 14.93 -3.00
C HIS A 83 7.69 14.80 -4.01
N ASN A 84 7.62 15.54 -5.12
CA ASN A 84 8.67 15.50 -6.13
C ASN A 84 10.01 16.03 -5.57
N ALA A 85 9.98 17.06 -4.72
CA ALA A 85 11.16 17.56 -4.03
C ALA A 85 11.74 16.50 -3.09
N TYR A 86 10.90 15.87 -2.25
CA TYR A 86 11.31 14.79 -1.37
C TYR A 86 11.94 13.62 -2.13
N PHE A 87 11.29 13.11 -3.19
CA PHE A 87 11.82 12.03 -3.99
C PHE A 87 13.17 12.39 -4.63
N LYS A 88 13.31 13.62 -5.13
CA LYS A 88 14.58 14.12 -5.65
C LYS A 88 15.67 14.17 -4.58
N GLU A 89 15.35 14.63 -3.38
CA GLU A 89 16.27 14.66 -2.23
C GLU A 89 16.71 13.25 -1.81
N GLN A 90 15.81 12.27 -1.90
CA GLN A 90 16.15 10.86 -1.70
C GLN A 90 17.02 10.28 -2.83
N GLY A 91 17.11 10.95 -3.99
CA GLY A 91 17.87 10.47 -5.15
C GLY A 91 17.06 9.69 -6.17
N VAL A 92 15.72 9.71 -6.06
CA VAL A 92 14.83 9.26 -7.12
C VAL A 92 14.91 10.22 -8.31
N LYS A 93 15.00 9.68 -9.52
CA LYS A 93 15.08 10.43 -10.77
C LYS A 93 13.98 9.98 -11.70
N VAL A 94 13.03 10.86 -12.01
CA VAL A 94 12.07 10.66 -13.10
C VAL A 94 12.81 10.77 -14.43
N THR A 95 12.63 9.79 -15.32
CA THR A 95 13.39 9.65 -16.58
C THR A 95 12.55 9.88 -17.84
N GLY A 96 11.28 10.23 -17.69
CA GLY A 96 10.37 10.47 -18.80
C GLY A 96 8.99 10.94 -18.35
N GLU A 97 8.08 11.08 -19.30
CA GLU A 97 6.72 11.53 -19.04
C GLU A 97 5.88 10.46 -18.35
N GLY A 98 5.02 10.91 -17.43
CA GLY A 98 4.09 10.04 -16.73
C GLY A 98 2.98 9.53 -17.64
N GLN A 99 2.66 8.25 -17.55
CA GLN A 99 1.53 7.64 -18.23
C GLN A 99 0.32 7.60 -17.29
N SER A 100 -0.81 8.14 -17.73
CA SER A 100 -2.01 8.24 -16.90
C SER A 100 -3.12 7.34 -17.39
N LYS A 101 -3.86 6.75 -16.45
CA LYS A 101 -5.15 6.11 -16.67
C LYS A 101 -6.17 6.72 -15.72
N GLU A 102 -7.36 6.95 -16.22
CA GLU A 102 -8.46 7.50 -15.44
C GLU A 102 -9.65 6.54 -15.47
N VAL A 103 -10.28 6.38 -14.31
CA VAL A 103 -11.48 5.56 -14.13
C VAL A 103 -12.49 6.38 -13.35
N ASP A 104 -13.69 6.52 -13.90
CA ASP A 104 -14.79 7.21 -13.24
C ASP A 104 -15.69 6.20 -12.51
N PHE A 105 -15.75 6.30 -11.19
CA PHE A 105 -16.63 5.49 -10.34
C PHE A 105 -17.88 6.29 -9.96
N PRO A 106 -18.95 5.64 -9.47
CA PRO A 106 -20.17 6.36 -9.08
C PRO A 106 -19.96 7.46 -8.02
N THR A 107 -19.00 7.29 -7.11
CA THR A 107 -18.78 8.16 -5.94
C THR A 107 -17.50 9.02 -6.03
N TYR A 108 -16.56 8.68 -6.91
CA TYR A 108 -15.29 9.40 -7.10
C TYR A 108 -14.70 9.15 -8.48
N ALA A 109 -13.80 10.03 -8.93
CA ALA A 109 -12.90 9.77 -10.06
C ALA A 109 -11.52 9.37 -9.52
N LEU A 110 -10.90 8.38 -10.15
CA LEU A 110 -9.54 7.94 -9.87
C LEU A 110 -8.65 8.19 -11.08
N LYS A 111 -7.59 8.96 -10.89
CA LYS A 111 -6.50 9.09 -11.86
C LYS A 111 -5.23 8.46 -11.30
N VAL A 112 -4.71 7.45 -11.99
CA VAL A 112 -3.42 6.84 -11.68
C VAL A 112 -2.40 7.31 -12.70
N THR A 113 -1.31 7.92 -12.24
CA THR A 113 -0.18 8.33 -13.08
C THR A 113 1.07 7.58 -12.65
N GLU A 114 1.68 6.83 -13.56
CA GLU A 114 2.94 6.14 -13.35
C GLU A 114 4.06 6.88 -14.08
N TYR A 115 5.16 7.14 -13.37
CA TYR A 115 6.33 7.81 -13.93
C TYR A 115 7.47 6.81 -14.10
N PRO A 116 8.11 6.75 -15.28
CA PRO A 116 9.38 6.03 -15.39
C PRO A 116 10.40 6.72 -14.48
N ALA A 117 11.00 5.95 -13.58
CA ALA A 117 11.91 6.49 -12.57
C ALA A 117 13.04 5.51 -12.22
N THR A 118 14.12 6.06 -11.67
CA THR A 118 15.24 5.31 -11.11
C THR A 118 15.55 5.75 -9.68
N TYR A 119 16.07 4.85 -8.86
CA TYR A 119 16.64 5.12 -7.54
C TYR A 119 17.98 4.39 -7.47
N GLU A 120 19.02 5.09 -7.01
CA GLU A 120 20.41 4.56 -7.00
C GLU A 120 20.87 3.97 -8.35
N GLY A 121 20.39 4.55 -9.47
CA GLY A 121 20.73 4.11 -10.82
C GLY A 121 20.01 2.84 -11.29
N LYS A 122 19.10 2.27 -10.50
CA LYS A 122 18.26 1.12 -10.85
C LYS A 122 16.80 1.53 -11.06
N PRO A 123 16.01 0.79 -11.84
CA PRO A 123 14.58 1.04 -11.97
C PRO A 123 13.86 1.04 -10.61
N THR A 124 12.90 1.94 -10.43
CA THR A 124 12.01 2.00 -9.26
C THR A 124 10.59 2.26 -9.73
N VAL A 125 9.61 1.84 -8.94
CA VAL A 125 8.20 2.09 -9.20
C VAL A 125 7.80 3.40 -8.54
N LEU A 126 7.31 4.36 -9.33
CA LEU A 126 6.80 5.63 -8.85
C LEU A 126 5.41 5.89 -9.45
N ARG A 127 4.38 5.90 -8.60
CA ARG A 127 2.99 6.14 -9.01
C ARG A 127 2.34 7.19 -8.11
N TYR A 128 1.43 7.97 -8.69
CA TYR A 128 0.52 8.85 -7.97
C TYR A 128 -0.92 8.46 -8.28
N LEU A 129 -1.74 8.30 -7.25
CA LEU A 129 -3.17 8.05 -7.38
C LEU A 129 -3.91 9.27 -6.84
N SER A 130 -4.55 10.03 -7.72
CA SER A 130 -5.42 11.16 -7.33
C SER A 130 -6.86 10.66 -7.26
N VAL A 131 -7.46 10.78 -6.07
CA VAL A 131 -8.86 10.44 -5.83
C VAL A 131 -9.66 11.72 -5.60
N VAL A 132 -10.61 11.96 -6.50
CA VAL A 132 -11.47 13.16 -6.50
C VAL A 132 -12.90 12.72 -6.18
N PRO A 133 -13.43 12.98 -4.97
CA PRO A 133 -14.80 12.64 -4.62
C PRO A 133 -15.80 13.48 -5.44
N LYS A 134 -16.93 12.89 -5.80
CA LYS A 134 -18.03 13.58 -6.51
C LYS A 134 -18.95 14.36 -5.56
N ALA A 135 -18.97 13.98 -4.28
CA ALA A 135 -19.68 14.72 -3.27
C ALA A 135 -18.94 16.03 -2.96
N ASP A 136 -19.64 17.15 -3.13
CA ASP A 136 -19.18 18.45 -2.66
C ASP A 136 -18.83 18.37 -1.16
N SER A 137 -17.83 19.14 -0.72
CA SER A 137 -17.27 19.21 0.65
C SER A 137 -16.25 18.13 1.07
N GLN A 138 -16.10 17.03 0.34
CA GLN A 138 -15.05 16.06 0.64
C GLN A 138 -13.68 16.55 0.14
N ARG A 139 -12.65 16.40 0.98
CA ARG A 139 -11.26 16.63 0.57
C ARG A 139 -10.84 15.58 -0.45
N HIS A 140 -9.98 15.97 -1.37
CA HIS A 140 -9.33 15.04 -2.29
C HIS A 140 -8.27 14.23 -1.52
N LEU A 141 -7.83 13.11 -2.12
CA LEU A 141 -6.76 12.28 -1.60
C LEU A 141 -5.71 12.09 -2.69
N LEU A 142 -4.44 12.32 -2.36
CA LEU A 142 -3.31 11.92 -3.18
C LEU A 142 -2.65 10.72 -2.48
N VAL A 143 -2.50 9.63 -3.21
CA VAL A 143 -1.66 8.50 -2.77
C VAL A 143 -0.36 8.53 -3.57
N SER A 144 0.75 8.82 -2.91
CA SER A 144 2.08 8.67 -3.49
C SER A 144 2.58 7.25 -3.21
N TYR A 145 3.01 6.53 -4.23
CA TYR A 145 3.50 5.16 -4.17
C TYR A 145 4.94 5.12 -4.67
N TRP A 146 5.86 4.73 -3.79
CA TRP A 146 7.26 4.51 -4.15
C TRP A 146 7.68 3.11 -3.71
N ALA A 147 8.18 2.30 -4.64
CA ALA A 147 8.62 0.94 -4.34
C ALA A 147 9.84 0.50 -5.16
N SER A 148 10.55 -0.50 -4.66
CA SER A 148 11.40 -1.32 -5.50
C SER A 148 10.55 -2.19 -6.45
N PRO A 149 11.07 -2.60 -7.61
CA PRO A 149 10.36 -3.54 -8.50
C PRO A 149 10.09 -4.90 -7.85
N GLU A 150 10.98 -5.38 -6.99
CA GLU A 150 10.84 -6.64 -6.25
C GLU A 150 9.79 -6.52 -5.14
N GLY A 151 9.78 -5.40 -4.43
CA GLY A 151 8.79 -5.04 -3.42
C GLY A 151 7.38 -4.96 -4.00
N ASP A 152 7.22 -4.24 -5.11
CA ASP A 152 5.95 -4.09 -5.83
C ASP A 152 5.33 -5.47 -6.15
N LYS A 153 6.15 -6.43 -6.56
CA LYS A 153 5.71 -7.82 -6.84
C LYS A 153 5.44 -8.60 -5.55
N LYS A 154 6.35 -8.53 -4.58
CA LYS A 154 6.28 -9.29 -3.32
C LYS A 154 5.03 -8.94 -2.51
N TYR A 155 4.66 -7.66 -2.51
CA TYR A 155 3.57 -7.11 -1.70
C TYR A 155 2.34 -6.72 -2.55
N ASP A 156 2.24 -7.20 -3.80
CA ASP A 156 1.12 -6.90 -4.70
C ASP A 156 -0.23 -7.23 -4.05
N ALA A 157 -0.37 -8.41 -3.45
CA ALA A 157 -1.61 -8.83 -2.81
C ALA A 157 -2.01 -7.91 -1.64
N GLU A 158 -1.06 -7.49 -0.81
CA GLU A 158 -1.30 -6.59 0.32
C GLU A 158 -1.64 -5.18 -0.16
N THR A 159 -0.92 -4.68 -1.16
CA THR A 159 -1.20 -3.37 -1.78
C THR A 159 -2.59 -3.35 -2.41
N ASN A 160 -2.96 -4.41 -3.13
CA ASN A 160 -4.30 -4.55 -3.71
C ASN A 160 -5.39 -4.59 -2.64
N GLN A 161 -5.15 -5.25 -1.49
CA GLN A 161 -6.07 -5.20 -0.36
C GLN A 161 -6.23 -3.79 0.21
N ILE A 162 -5.13 -3.05 0.37
CA ILE A 162 -5.17 -1.64 0.81
C ILE A 162 -6.01 -0.80 -0.16
N MET A 163 -5.76 -0.90 -1.47
CA MET A 163 -6.50 -0.14 -2.48
C MET A 163 -7.99 -0.54 -2.55
N ASN A 164 -8.30 -1.83 -2.39
CA ASN A 164 -9.69 -2.30 -2.33
C ASN A 164 -10.42 -1.78 -1.08
N SER A 165 -9.75 -1.71 0.07
CA SER A 165 -10.33 -1.12 1.29
C SER A 165 -10.58 0.38 1.15
N LEU A 166 -9.70 1.10 0.45
CA LEU A 166 -9.87 2.51 0.12
C LEU A 166 -11.13 2.70 -0.75
N ALA A 167 -11.25 1.92 -1.82
CA ALA A 167 -12.40 1.94 -2.71
C ALA A 167 -13.70 1.63 -1.94
N ALA A 168 -13.70 0.61 -1.08
CA ALA A 168 -14.85 0.26 -0.25
C ALA A 168 -15.27 1.43 0.67
N SER A 169 -14.31 2.16 1.25
CA SER A 169 -14.60 3.32 2.09
C SER A 169 -15.25 4.48 1.30
N TYR A 170 -14.82 4.71 0.05
CA TYR A 170 -15.48 5.64 -0.87
C TYR A 170 -16.86 5.16 -1.35
N ASP A 171 -17.12 3.86 -1.37
CA ASP A 171 -18.46 3.30 -1.60
C ASP A 171 -19.37 3.38 -0.37
N GLY A 172 -18.81 3.63 0.81
CA GLY A 172 -19.55 3.71 2.08
C GLY A 172 -19.76 2.35 2.72
N LYS A 173 -18.87 1.40 2.40
CA LYS A 173 -18.83 0.05 2.94
C LYS A 173 -17.81 -0.06 4.08
#